data_AF-A0A7U5QQD6-F1
#
_entry.id   AF-A0A7U5QQD6-F1
#
_cell.length_a   1.000
_cell.length_b   1.000
_cell.length_c   1.000
_cell.angle_alpha   90.00
_cell.angle_beta   90.00
_cell.angle_gamma   90.00
#
_symmetry.space_group_name_H-M   'P 1'
#
loop_
_entity.id
_entity.type
_entity.pdbx_description
1 polymer ?
#
loop_
_entity_poly.entity_id
_entity_poly.type
_entity_poly.pdbx_seq_one_letter_code
_entity_poly.pdbx_strand_id
1 'polypeptide(L)'
;MVSYFILVVGLLLIAGLNYGLNKATTSGSLVRNNLIGIRTYATLSSDAAWVTGHKAAMPYVRYSAYVGVLGAVVSLVALYLVTRDGTISHNAVYALPITFFTVQLLLLIVASIKANAAAQTVQE
;
A
#
# COMPACT_ATOMS: atom_id res chain seq x y z
N MET A 1 -12.01 16.39 12.76
CA MET A 1 -12.89 15.24 12.47
C MET A 1 -12.90 14.88 11.00
N VAL A 2 -13.26 15.78 10.07
CA VAL A 2 -13.21 15.50 8.62
C VAL A 2 -11.83 15.00 8.16
N SER A 3 -10.76 15.65 8.57
CA SER A 3 -9.37 15.23 8.28
C SER A 3 -9.04 13.81 8.77
N TYR A 4 -9.60 13.40 9.91
CA TYR A 4 -9.41 12.05 10.45
C TYR A 4 -10.02 11.00 9.53
N PHE A 5 -11.26 11.22 9.10
CA PHE A 5 -11.94 10.34 8.15
C PHE A 5 -11.22 10.31 6.80
N ILE A 6 -10.67 11.43 6.33
CA ILE A 6 -9.84 11.46 5.11
C ILE A 6 -8.64 10.51 5.24
N LEU A 7 -7.95 10.51 6.39
CA LEU A 7 -6.83 9.59 6.61
C LEU A 7 -7.28 8.12 6.61
N VAL A 8 -8.37 7.80 7.30
CA VAL A 8 -8.92 6.43 7.34
C VAL A 8 -9.36 5.96 5.96
N VAL A 9 -10.06 6.82 5.22
CA VAL A 9 -10.44 6.54 3.83
C VAL A 9 -9.20 6.36 2.97
N GLY A 10 -8.16 7.18 3.15
CA GLY A 10 -6.87 7.03 2.48
C GLY A 10 -6.23 5.65 2.72
N LEU A 11 -6.20 5.19 3.96
CA LEU A 11 -5.69 3.84 4.32
C LEU A 11 -6.44 2.74 3.56
N LEU A 12 -7.77 2.82 3.55
CA LEU A 12 -8.65 1.86 2.88
C LEU A 12 -8.51 1.91 1.35
N LEU A 13 -8.40 3.11 0.77
CA LEU A 13 -8.20 3.29 -0.66
C LEU A 13 -6.89 2.66 -1.11
N ILE A 14 -5.77 2.95 -0.42
CA ILE A 14 -4.47 2.34 -0.74
C ILE A 14 -4.54 0.82 -0.55
N ALA A 15 -5.19 0.33 0.50
CA ALA A 15 -5.35 -1.11 0.72
C ALA A 15 -6.16 -1.79 -0.40
N GLY A 16 -7.26 -1.17 -0.83
CA GLY A 16 -8.09 -1.66 -1.94
C GLY A 16 -7.33 -1.68 -3.27
N LEU A 17 -6.57 -0.63 -3.57
CA LEU A 17 -5.71 -0.57 -4.76
C LEU A 17 -4.64 -1.68 -4.74
N ASN A 18 -3.99 -1.88 -3.59
CA ASN A 18 -2.98 -2.93 -3.43
C ASN A 18 -3.57 -4.34 -3.56
N TYR A 19 -4.78 -4.56 -3.03
CA TYR A 19 -5.51 -5.80 -3.21
C TYR A 19 -5.85 -6.05 -4.69
N GLY A 20 -6.33 -5.02 -5.40
CA GLY A 20 -6.59 -5.05 -6.84
C GLY A 20 -5.34 -5.38 -7.65
N LEU A 21 -4.21 -4.73 -7.33
CA LEU A 21 -2.92 -5.01 -7.96
C LEU A 21 -2.47 -6.46 -7.71
N ASN A 22 -2.58 -6.95 -6.48
CA ASN A 22 -2.27 -8.35 -6.17
C ASN A 22 -3.14 -9.33 -6.96
N LYS A 23 -4.45 -9.06 -7.09
CA LYS A 23 -5.36 -9.88 -7.90
C LYS A 23 -4.99 -9.85 -9.39
N ALA A 24 -4.68 -8.68 -9.94
CA ALA A 24 -4.28 -8.54 -11.35
C ALA A 24 -2.96 -9.27 -11.65
N THR A 25 -1.98 -9.20 -10.75
CA THR A 25 -0.71 -9.90 -10.93
C THR A 25 -0.85 -11.41 -10.77
N THR A 26 -1.63 -11.89 -9.80
CA THR A 26 -1.82 -13.33 -9.55
C THR A 26 -2.66 -14.01 -10.63
N SER A 27 -3.62 -13.29 -11.23
CA SER A 27 -4.40 -13.79 -12.37
C SER A 27 -3.67 -13.69 -13.71
N GLY A 28 -2.49 -13.07 -13.76
CA GLY A 28 -1.75 -12.84 -14.99
C GLY A 28 -2.40 -11.80 -15.92
N SER A 29 -3.45 -11.10 -15.48
CA SER A 29 -4.14 -10.09 -16.28
C SER A 29 -3.41 -8.76 -16.35
N LEU A 30 -2.35 -8.58 -15.54
CA LEU A 30 -1.55 -7.37 -15.51
C LEU A 30 -0.54 -7.35 -16.66
N VAL A 31 -1.01 -7.01 -17.85
CA VAL A 31 -0.16 -6.76 -19.03
C VAL A 31 0.73 -5.55 -18.80
N ARG A 32 1.96 -5.56 -19.34
CA ARG A 32 2.86 -4.41 -19.30
C ARG A 32 2.18 -3.18 -19.90
N ASN A 33 2.06 -2.13 -19.10
CA ASN A 33 1.40 -0.89 -19.50
C ASN A 33 1.98 0.29 -18.71
N ASN A 34 1.73 1.50 -19.20
CA ASN A 34 2.25 2.72 -18.56
C ASN A 34 1.25 3.40 -17.61
N LEU A 35 0.11 2.77 -17.30
CA LEU A 35 -0.97 3.35 -16.49
C LEU A 35 -1.08 2.74 -15.08
N ILE A 36 -0.96 1.43 -14.96
CA ILE A 36 -1.27 0.64 -13.76
C ILE A 36 -0.10 -0.30 -13.44
N GLY A 37 0.46 -0.17 -12.24
CA GLY A 37 1.53 -1.04 -11.73
C GLY A 37 2.73 -0.27 -11.18
N ILE A 38 3.77 -1.02 -10.80
CA ILE A 38 5.05 -0.47 -10.36
C ILE A 38 5.88 -0.17 -11.60
N ARG A 39 6.00 1.12 -11.92
CA ARG A 39 6.66 1.61 -13.13
C ARG A 39 8.05 2.11 -12.77
N THR A 40 9.04 1.37 -13.22
CA THR A 40 10.46 1.74 -13.16
C THR A 40 11.05 1.52 -14.55
N TYR A 41 12.20 2.13 -14.82
CA TYR A 41 12.89 1.94 -16.10
C TYR A 41 13.11 0.44 -16.40
N ALA A 42 13.53 -0.34 -15.38
CA ALA A 42 13.75 -1.76 -15.53
C ALA A 42 12.45 -2.57 -15.71
N THR A 43 11.39 -2.29 -14.96
CA THR A 43 10.12 -3.05 -15.09
C THR A 43 9.42 -2.84 -16.42
N LEU A 44 9.70 -1.73 -17.12
CA LEU A 44 9.12 -1.42 -18.42
C LEU A 44 9.94 -1.95 -19.62
N SER A 45 11.17 -2.45 -19.40
CA SER A 45 12.08 -2.85 -20.50
C SER A 45 11.54 -4.03 -21.30
N SER A 46 10.99 -5.04 -20.63
CA SER A 46 10.46 -6.26 -21.26
C SER A 46 9.27 -6.81 -20.47
N ASP A 47 8.47 -7.67 -21.10
CA ASP A 47 7.36 -8.35 -20.41
C ASP A 47 7.90 -9.30 -19.31
N ALA A 48 9.07 -9.91 -19.52
CA ALA A 48 9.75 -10.72 -18.52
C ALA A 48 10.16 -9.89 -17.29
N ALA A 49 10.71 -8.68 -17.52
CA ALA A 49 11.07 -7.74 -16.46
C ALA A 49 9.84 -7.22 -15.70
N TRP A 50 8.74 -6.94 -16.41
CA TRP A 50 7.47 -6.56 -15.81
C TRP A 50 6.94 -7.62 -14.85
N VAL A 51 6.84 -8.87 -15.30
CA VAL A 51 6.33 -9.99 -14.49
C VAL A 51 7.25 -10.27 -13.31
N THR A 52 8.56 -10.31 -13.53
CA THR A 52 9.56 -10.61 -12.49
C THR A 52 9.56 -9.54 -11.40
N GLY A 53 9.54 -8.26 -11.80
CA GLY A 53 9.45 -7.14 -10.85
C GLY A 53 8.16 -7.16 -10.02
N HIS A 54 7.00 -7.38 -10.66
CA HIS A 54 5.72 -7.42 -9.95
C HIS A 54 5.60 -8.63 -9.01
N LYS A 55 6.17 -9.78 -9.37
CA LYS A 55 6.26 -10.93 -8.47
C LYS A 55 7.12 -10.62 -7.24
N ALA A 56 8.28 -9.99 -7.42
CA ALA A 56 9.18 -9.63 -6.32
C ALA A 56 8.59 -8.58 -5.37
N ALA A 57 7.79 -7.64 -5.88
CA ALA A 57 7.12 -6.63 -5.07
C ALA A 57 5.90 -7.16 -4.29
N MET A 58 5.33 -8.28 -4.71
CA MET A 58 4.05 -8.76 -4.22
C MET A 58 3.92 -8.93 -2.70
N PRO A 59 4.94 -9.46 -1.98
CA PRO A 59 4.86 -9.58 -0.52
C PRO A 59 4.64 -8.23 0.15
N TYR A 60 5.34 -7.19 -0.30
CA TYR A 60 5.27 -5.84 0.26
C TYR A 60 3.95 -5.14 -0.08
N VAL A 61 3.43 -5.34 -1.30
CA VAL A 61 2.10 -4.85 -1.69
C VAL A 61 1.01 -5.49 -0.82
N ARG A 62 1.09 -6.80 -0.55
CA ARG A 62 0.15 -7.50 0.35
C ARG A 62 0.24 -7.00 1.78
N TYR A 63 1.45 -6.86 2.33
CA TYR A 63 1.63 -6.29 3.67
C TYR A 63 1.08 -4.87 3.75
N SER A 64 1.30 -4.04 2.72
CA SER A 64 0.72 -2.68 2.67
C SER A 64 -0.81 -2.70 2.67
N ALA A 65 -1.44 -3.67 1.99
CA ALA A 65 -2.89 -3.86 2.07
C ALA A 65 -3.37 -4.24 3.48
N TYR A 66 -2.71 -5.20 4.13
CA TYR A 66 -3.07 -5.62 5.49
C TYR A 66 -2.88 -4.50 6.52
N VAL A 67 -1.77 -3.77 6.43
CA VAL A 67 -1.50 -2.60 7.29
C VAL A 67 -2.57 -1.53 7.11
N GLY A 68 -3.04 -1.27 5.90
CA GLY A 68 -4.12 -0.29 5.65
C GLY A 68 -5.45 -0.69 6.28
N VAL A 69 -5.88 -1.95 6.12
CA VAL A 69 -7.12 -2.45 6.74
C VAL A 69 -7.01 -2.45 8.27
N LEU A 70 -5.90 -2.98 8.81
CA LEU A 70 -5.65 -2.99 10.24
C LEU A 70 -5.61 -1.57 10.81
N GLY A 71 -4.91 -0.67 10.13
CA GLY A 71 -4.79 0.73 10.52
C GLY A 71 -6.12 1.47 10.54
N ALA A 72 -6.98 1.21 9.55
CA ALA A 72 -8.32 1.77 9.52
C ALA A 72 -9.17 1.28 10.70
N VAL A 73 -9.19 -0.03 10.97
CA VAL A 73 -9.94 -0.62 12.09
C VAL A 73 -9.44 -0.08 13.43
N VAL A 74 -8.13 -0.12 13.68
CA VAL A 74 -7.52 0.38 14.93
C VAL A 74 -7.82 1.87 15.12
N SER A 75 -7.73 2.67 14.06
CA SER A 75 -8.04 4.10 14.10
C SER A 75 -9.51 4.36 14.46
N LEU A 76 -10.45 3.66 13.81
CA LEU A 76 -11.88 3.83 14.11
C LEU A 76 -12.24 3.40 15.54
N VAL A 77 -11.68 2.29 16.02
CA VAL A 77 -11.88 1.83 17.41
C VAL A 77 -11.30 2.84 18.39
N ALA A 78 -10.09 3.34 18.15
CA ALA A 78 -9.48 4.36 19.00
C ALA A 78 -10.30 5.64 19.04
N LEU A 79 -10.79 6.11 17.88
CA LEU A 79 -11.67 7.29 17.82
C LEU A 79 -12.93 7.08 18.67
N TYR A 80 -13.59 5.93 18.53
CA TYR A 80 -14.78 5.60 19.29
C TYR A 80 -14.55 5.62 20.81
N LEU A 81 -13.46 5.00 21.28
CA LEU A 81 -13.11 4.97 22.70
C LEU A 81 -12.80 6.39 23.24
N VAL A 82 -12.06 7.21 22.49
CA VAL A 82 -11.74 8.58 22.91
C VAL A 82 -12.97 9.47 22.97
N THR A 83 -13.92 9.31 22.04
CA THR A 83 -15.19 10.05 22.07
C THR A 83 -16.08 9.66 23.26
N ARG A 84 -15.89 8.46 23.85
CA ARG A 84 -16.64 8.01 25.02
C ARG A 84 -16.04 8.47 26.34
N ASP A 85 -14.74 8.27 26.51
CA ASP A 85 -14.11 8.42 27.83
C ASP A 85 -13.50 9.81 28.06
N GLY A 86 -13.34 10.62 27.00
CA GLY A 86 -12.80 11.99 27.07
C GLY A 86 -11.36 12.10 27.61
N THR A 87 -10.72 10.97 27.88
CA THR A 87 -9.47 10.88 28.67
C THR A 87 -8.22 11.10 27.81
N ILE A 88 -8.31 10.88 26.50
CA ILE A 88 -7.22 11.06 25.55
C ILE A 88 -7.45 12.35 24.77
N SER A 89 -6.41 13.18 24.65
CA SER A 89 -6.45 14.37 23.80
C SER A 89 -6.83 13.99 22.37
N HIS A 90 -7.82 14.70 21.79
CA HIS A 90 -8.25 14.52 20.41
C HIS A 90 -7.08 14.56 19.41
N ASN A 91 -6.02 15.32 19.71
CA ASN A 91 -4.83 15.44 18.87
C ASN A 91 -3.95 14.17 18.91
N ALA A 92 -3.91 13.47 20.04
CA ALA A 92 -3.10 12.25 20.18
C ALA A 92 -3.63 11.09 19.32
N VAL A 93 -4.95 11.05 19.09
CA VAL A 93 -5.59 9.99 18.29
C VAL A 93 -5.18 10.03 16.80
N TYR A 94 -4.77 11.20 16.29
CA TYR A 94 -4.28 11.33 14.92
C TYR A 94 -2.95 10.61 14.68
N ALA A 95 -2.17 10.33 15.72
CA ALA A 95 -0.91 9.60 15.58
C ALA A 95 -1.10 8.19 14.99
N LEU A 96 -2.24 7.55 15.27
CA LEU A 96 -2.54 6.21 14.78
C LEU A 96 -2.67 6.16 13.25
N PRO A 97 -3.67 6.81 12.61
CA PRO A 97 -3.82 6.72 11.16
C PRO A 97 -2.59 7.28 10.43
N ILE A 98 -1.91 8.31 10.96
CA ILE A 98 -0.67 8.84 10.38
C ILE A 98 0.42 7.76 10.36
N THR A 99 0.64 7.07 11.47
CA THR A 99 1.67 6.01 11.57
C THR A 99 1.38 4.87 10.59
N PHE A 100 0.13 4.39 10.54
CA PHE A 100 -0.25 3.33 9.60
C PHE A 100 -0.07 3.78 8.14
N PHE A 101 -0.37 5.04 7.84
CA PHE A 101 -0.21 5.60 6.50
C PHE A 101 1.26 5.67 6.12
N THR A 102 2.12 6.14 7.03
CA THR A 102 3.58 6.15 6.83
C THR A 102 4.11 4.75 6.57
N VAL A 103 3.69 3.75 7.36
CA VAL A 103 4.10 2.35 7.15
C VAL A 103 3.63 1.82 5.79
N GLN A 104 2.40 2.12 5.36
CA GLN A 104 1.93 1.76 4.01
C GLN A 104 2.82 2.34 2.92
N LEU A 105 3.18 3.61 3.02
CA LEU A 105 4.06 4.27 2.05
C LEU A 105 5.45 3.66 2.03
N LEU A 106 6.05 3.40 3.20
CA LEU A 106 7.36 2.74 3.29
C LEU A 106 7.34 1.35 2.64
N LEU A 107 6.29 0.57 2.87
CA LEU A 107 6.13 -0.74 2.22
C LEU A 107 6.04 -0.62 0.70
N LEU A 108 5.35 0.40 0.17
CA LEU A 108 5.25 0.63 -1.28
C LEU A 108 6.57 1.13 -1.89
N ILE A 109 7.34 1.92 -1.15
CA ILE A 109 8.70 2.32 -1.55
C ILE A 109 9.59 1.06 -1.64
N VAL A 110 9.58 0.21 -0.61
CA VAL A 110 10.33 -1.05 -0.61
C VAL A 110 9.87 -1.98 -1.74
N ALA A 111 8.55 -2.07 -1.98
CA ALA A 111 8.00 -2.81 -3.11
C ALA A 111 8.58 -2.33 -4.44
N SER A 112 8.67 -1.01 -4.62
CA SER A 112 9.21 -0.39 -5.84
C SER A 112 10.70 -0.67 -6.02
N ILE A 113 11.48 -0.60 -4.95
CA ILE A 113 12.91 -0.94 -4.96
C ILE A 113 13.12 -2.41 -5.32
N LYS A 114 12.35 -3.32 -4.70
CA LYS A 114 12.46 -4.77 -4.95
C LYS A 114 11.99 -5.16 -6.36
N ALA A 115 10.94 -4.53 -6.86
CA ALA A 115 10.53 -4.67 -8.25
C ALA A 115 11.64 -4.25 -9.22
N ASN A 116 12.24 -3.08 -8.98
CA ASN A 116 13.31 -2.57 -9.85
C ASN A 116 14.53 -3.50 -9.86
N ALA A 117 15.01 -3.89 -8.68
CA ALA A 117 16.16 -4.77 -8.54
C ALA A 117 15.92 -6.13 -9.22
N ALA A 118 14.73 -6.72 -9.05
CA ALA A 118 14.39 -7.98 -9.70
C ALA A 118 14.26 -7.84 -11.22
N ALA A 119 13.68 -6.75 -11.72
CA ALA A 119 13.55 -6.49 -13.15
C ALA A 119 14.91 -6.34 -13.85
N GLN A 120 15.89 -5.71 -13.20
CA GLN A 120 17.25 -5.57 -13.74
C GLN A 120 17.96 -6.91 -13.99
N THR A 121 17.60 -7.97 -13.27
CA THR A 121 18.21 -9.30 -13.47
C THR A 121 17.81 -9.99 -14.77
N VAL A 122 16.73 -9.52 -15.40
CA VAL A 122 16.16 -10.06 -16.64
C VAL A 122 15.99 -8.96 -17.70
N GLN A 123 16.68 -7.84 -17.51
CA GLN A 123 16.68 -6.72 -18.43
C GLN A 123 17.64 -7.05 -19.58
N GLU A 124 17.07 -7.25 -20.77
CA GLU A 124 17.81 -7.37 -22.03
C GLU A 124 18.27 -6.01 -22.55
#